data_AF-A0A931R8G5-F1
#
_entry.id   AF-A0A931R8G5-F1
#
_cell.length_a   1.000
_cell.length_b   1.000
_cell.length_c   1.000
_cell.angle_alpha   90.00
_cell.angle_beta   90.00
_cell.angle_gamma   90.00
#
_symmetry.space_group_name_H-M   'P 1'
#
loop_
_entity.id
_entity.type
_entity.pdbx_description
1 polymer ?
#
loop_
_entity_poly.entity_id
_entity_poly.type
_entity_poly.pdbx_seq_one_letter_code
_entity_poly.pdbx_strand_id
1 'polypeptide(L)'
;MQPRKVRRRYLEKNRDVVKRMMKAHADAVYQLKHDKKKGMAVLQKRLLQKDTDVIQGTYDYYAPKFEFPPRVNREGAAATAKFVLDRVAGGKATMDIGMLLDESIVDELEKEGFFKSLAR
;
A
#
# COMPACT_ATOMS: atom_id res chain seq x y z
N MET A 1 7.63 -3.15 1.72
CA MET A 1 7.04 -1.88 1.24
C MET A 1 6.65 -1.07 2.47
N GLN A 2 7.24 0.13 2.66
CA GLN A 2 7.00 0.90 3.88
C GLN A 2 5.54 1.40 3.95
N PRO A 3 4.87 1.33 5.12
CA PRO A 3 3.52 1.85 5.28
C PRO A 3 3.54 3.36 5.03
N ARG A 4 2.70 3.81 4.11
CA ARG A 4 2.63 5.23 3.73
C ARG A 4 1.81 5.96 4.80
N LYS A 5 2.49 6.50 5.81
CA LYS A 5 1.84 7.14 6.98
C LYS A 5 1.46 8.59 6.66
N VAL A 6 0.19 8.96 6.85
CA VAL A 6 -0.29 10.35 6.83
C VAL A 6 -0.59 10.78 8.25
N ARG A 7 -0.25 12.03 8.64
CA ARG A 7 -0.59 12.56 9.96
C ARG A 7 -2.10 12.73 10.11
N ARG A 8 -2.69 12.26 11.22
CA ARG A 8 -4.14 12.28 11.46
C ARG A 8 -4.80 13.65 11.29
N ARG A 9 -4.22 14.70 11.89
CA ARG A 9 -4.68 16.10 11.73
C ARG A 9 -4.66 16.59 10.27
N TYR A 10 -3.73 16.07 9.46
CA TYR A 10 -3.67 16.43 8.04
C TYR A 10 -4.76 15.71 7.24
N LEU A 11 -5.01 14.43 7.55
CA LEU A 11 -6.09 13.64 6.95
C LEU A 11 -7.46 14.28 7.22
N GLU A 12 -7.73 14.70 8.45
CA GLU A 12 -9.00 15.36 8.82
C GLU A 12 -9.22 16.66 8.04
N LYS A 13 -8.17 17.49 7.91
CA LYS A 13 -8.26 18.78 7.22
C LYS A 13 -8.20 18.70 5.69
N ASN A 14 -7.58 17.66 5.15
CA ASN A 14 -7.31 17.53 3.72
C ASN A 14 -7.82 16.18 3.18
N ARG A 15 -8.99 15.75 3.65
CA ARG A 15 -9.56 14.44 3.34
C ARG A 15 -9.61 14.19 1.83
N ASP A 16 -10.04 15.17 1.05
CA ASP A 16 -10.11 15.08 -0.41
C ASP A 16 -8.75 14.88 -1.07
N VAL A 17 -7.71 15.57 -0.58
CA VAL A 17 -6.34 15.42 -1.12
C VAL A 17 -5.83 14.01 -0.86
N VAL A 18 -6.03 13.51 0.35
CA VAL A 18 -5.61 12.14 0.72
C VAL A 18 -6.42 11.09 -0.05
N LYS A 19 -7.70 11.33 -0.25
CA LYS A 19 -8.57 10.46 -1.07
C LYS A 19 -8.11 10.42 -2.53
N ARG A 20 -7.80 11.56 -3.16
CA ARG A 20 -7.23 11.61 -4.51
C ARG A 20 -5.89 10.89 -4.59
N MET A 21 -5.02 11.08 -3.60
CA MET A 21 -3.75 10.35 -3.51
C MET A 21 -3.97 8.84 -3.41
N MET A 22 -4.94 8.39 -2.61
CA MET A 22 -5.27 6.97 -2.47
C MET A 22 -5.84 6.39 -3.76
N LYS A 23 -6.74 7.12 -4.46
CA LYS A 23 -7.25 6.74 -5.79
C LYS A 23 -6.09 6.56 -6.78
N ALA A 24 -5.17 7.52 -6.86
CA ALA A 24 -3.99 7.44 -7.72
C ALA A 24 -3.05 6.29 -7.35
N HIS A 25 -2.89 6.01 -6.05
CA HIS A 25 -2.09 4.88 -5.60
C HIS A 25 -2.71 3.53 -6.02
N ALA A 26 -4.01 3.38 -5.84
CA ALA A 26 -4.74 2.19 -6.23
C ALA A 26 -4.71 1.96 -7.74
N ASP A 27 -4.92 3.01 -8.54
CA ASP A 27 -4.78 2.95 -10.00
C ASP A 27 -3.36 2.52 -10.42
N ALA A 28 -2.32 3.09 -9.81
CA ALA A 28 -0.94 2.69 -10.08
C ALA A 28 -0.67 1.22 -9.74
N VAL A 29 -1.23 0.71 -8.63
CA VAL A 29 -1.12 -0.72 -8.26
C VAL A 29 -1.88 -1.59 -9.25
N TYR A 30 -3.08 -1.17 -9.67
CA TYR A 30 -3.87 -1.90 -10.67
C TYR A 30 -3.09 -2.03 -11.98
N GLN A 31 -2.55 -0.92 -12.49
CA GLN A 31 -1.73 -0.91 -13.71
C GLN A 31 -0.47 -1.74 -13.55
N LEU A 32 0.21 -1.69 -12.40
CA LEU A 32 1.39 -2.52 -12.14
C LEU A 32 1.07 -4.02 -12.22
N LYS A 33 -0.14 -4.45 -11.85
CA LYS A 33 -0.54 -5.86 -11.88
C LYS A 33 -1.07 -6.32 -13.25
N HIS A 34 -1.78 -5.44 -13.97
CA HIS A 34 -2.48 -5.80 -15.21
C HIS A 34 -1.74 -5.37 -16.48
N ASP A 35 -0.81 -4.42 -16.40
CA ASP A 35 0.01 -3.96 -17.52
C ASP A 35 1.50 -4.18 -17.21
N LYS A 36 1.95 -5.42 -17.46
CA LYS A 36 3.34 -5.84 -17.26
C LYS A 36 4.33 -4.99 -18.04
N LYS A 37 3.99 -4.60 -19.28
CA LYS A 37 4.87 -3.77 -20.13
C LYS A 37 5.09 -2.39 -19.52
N LYS A 38 4.01 -1.73 -19.07
CA LYS A 38 4.09 -0.43 -18.41
C LYS A 38 4.79 -0.52 -17.06
N GLY A 39 4.51 -1.56 -16.28
CA GLY A 39 5.19 -1.83 -15.01
C GLY A 39 6.71 -1.98 -15.17
N MET A 40 7.14 -2.79 -16.13
CA MET A 40 8.56 -2.98 -16.45
C MET A 40 9.23 -1.69 -16.94
N ALA A 41 8.57 -0.91 -17.81
CA ALA A 41 9.10 0.37 -18.27
C ALA A 41 9.30 1.38 -17.11
N VAL A 42 8.37 1.41 -16.16
CA VAL A 42 8.49 2.23 -14.95
C VAL A 42 9.65 1.76 -14.09
N LEU A 43 9.79 0.44 -13.86
CA LEU A 43 10.89 -0.13 -13.09
C LEU A 43 12.24 0.15 -13.75
N GLN A 44 12.35 -0.02 -15.06
CA GLN A 44 13.55 0.29 -15.83
C GLN A 44 13.97 1.76 -15.66
N LYS A 45 13.01 2.69 -15.80
CA LYS A 45 13.25 4.12 -15.63
C LYS A 45 13.62 4.50 -14.19
N ARG A 46 13.01 3.86 -13.18
CA ARG A 46 13.18 4.22 -11.76
C ARG A 46 14.39 3.57 -11.10
N LEU A 47 14.73 2.35 -11.52
CA LEU A 47 15.88 1.60 -11.01
C LEU A 47 17.17 1.90 -11.78
N LEU A 48 17.09 2.68 -12.86
CA LEU A 48 18.21 3.01 -13.76
C LEU A 48 18.94 1.75 -14.28
N GLN A 49 18.21 0.64 -14.35
CA GLN A 49 18.74 -0.65 -14.76
C GLN A 49 18.40 -0.89 -16.23
N LYS A 50 19.39 -1.34 -17.01
CA LYS A 50 19.25 -1.58 -18.46
C LYS A 50 19.04 -3.06 -18.78
N ASP A 51 19.43 -3.93 -17.87
CA ASP A 51 19.25 -5.37 -18.01
C ASP A 51 17.76 -5.73 -17.87
N THR A 52 17.19 -6.23 -18.96
CA THR A 52 15.77 -6.59 -19.05
C THR A 52 15.45 -7.80 -18.18
N ASP A 53 16.37 -8.74 -17.98
CA ASP A 53 16.14 -9.95 -17.20
C ASP A 53 16.11 -9.61 -15.69
N VAL A 54 16.96 -8.68 -15.25
CA VAL A 54 16.94 -8.15 -13.88
C VAL A 54 15.64 -7.39 -13.61
N ILE A 55 15.16 -6.58 -14.56
CA ILE A 55 13.87 -5.88 -14.44
C ILE A 55 12.71 -6.88 -14.43
N GLN A 56 12.78 -7.92 -15.26
CA GLN A 56 11.77 -8.97 -15.33
C GLN A 56 11.67 -9.73 -14.00
N GLY A 57 12.80 -10.20 -13.47
CA GLY A 57 12.83 -10.86 -12.16
C GLY A 57 12.35 -9.96 -11.03
N THR A 58 12.69 -8.67 -11.07
CA THR A 58 12.17 -7.68 -10.10
C THR A 58 10.65 -7.54 -10.21
N TYR A 59 10.12 -7.42 -11.42
CA TYR A 59 8.69 -7.34 -11.64
C TYR A 59 7.97 -8.60 -11.13
N ASP A 60 8.42 -9.79 -11.52
CA ASP A 60 7.77 -11.05 -11.15
C ASP A 60 7.84 -11.30 -9.63
N TYR A 61 8.88 -10.81 -8.95
CA TYR A 61 9.00 -10.89 -7.49
C TYR A 61 8.08 -9.91 -6.75
N TYR A 62 7.96 -8.66 -7.23
CA TYR A 62 7.25 -7.61 -6.50
C TYR A 62 5.79 -7.45 -6.89
N ALA A 63 5.44 -7.56 -8.17
CA ALA A 63 4.06 -7.39 -8.67
C ALA A 63 3.01 -8.24 -7.92
N PRO A 64 3.21 -9.54 -7.64
CA PRO A 64 2.22 -10.35 -6.92
C PRO A 64 2.07 -9.96 -5.45
N LYS A 65 3.06 -9.27 -4.86
CA LYS A 65 3.04 -8.86 -3.45
C LYS A 65 2.23 -7.60 -3.19
N PHE A 66 1.84 -6.87 -4.24
CA PHE A 66 0.95 -5.73 -4.08
C PHE A 66 -0.50 -6.21 -3.96
N GLU A 67 -1.14 -5.89 -2.85
CA GLU A 67 -2.55 -6.13 -2.62
C GLU A 67 -3.41 -5.10 -3.39
N PHE A 68 -4.50 -5.57 -4.00
CA PHE A 68 -5.51 -4.72 -4.62
C PHE A 68 -6.89 -5.25 -4.24
N PRO A 69 -7.74 -4.48 -3.52
CA PRO A 69 -7.51 -3.11 -3.02
C PRO A 69 -6.30 -3.00 -2.06
N PRO A 70 -5.65 -1.83 -1.94
CA PRO A 70 -4.49 -1.64 -1.07
C PRO A 70 -4.94 -1.54 0.41
N ARG A 71 -5.41 -2.66 0.96
CA ARG A 71 -5.69 -2.82 2.38
C ARG A 71 -4.42 -3.23 3.11
N VAL A 72 -4.38 -3.00 4.41
CA VAL A 72 -3.31 -3.54 5.25
C VAL A 72 -3.83 -4.82 5.88
N ASN A 73 -3.09 -5.92 5.74
CA ASN A 73 -3.37 -7.13 6.49
C ASN A 73 -3.25 -6.82 8.00
N ARG A 74 -4.41 -6.72 8.67
CA ARG A 74 -4.52 -6.40 10.09
C ARG A 74 -3.81 -7.43 10.98
N GLU A 75 -3.86 -8.70 10.62
CA GLU A 75 -3.19 -9.77 11.35
C GLU A 75 -1.67 -9.67 11.22
N GLY A 76 -1.17 -9.40 10.02
CA GLY A 76 0.27 -9.17 9.78
C GLY A 76 0.79 -7.93 10.49
N ALA A 77 0.00 -6.84 10.48
CA ALA A 77 0.31 -5.64 11.26
C ALA A 77 0.32 -5.92 12.77
N ALA A 78 -0.62 -6.74 13.26
CA ALA A 78 -0.69 -7.15 14.66
C ALA A 78 0.47 -8.02 15.11
N ALA A 79 0.82 -9.03 14.33
CA ALA A 79 1.98 -9.87 14.58
C ALA A 79 3.26 -9.04 14.62
N THR A 80 3.42 -8.09 13.68
CA THR A 80 4.60 -7.21 13.63
C THR A 80 4.63 -6.25 14.82
N ALA A 81 3.50 -5.63 15.16
CA ALA A 81 3.41 -4.72 16.30
C ALA A 81 3.75 -5.47 17.61
N LYS A 82 3.19 -6.67 17.81
CA LYS A 82 3.50 -7.53 18.96
C LYS A 82 4.99 -7.86 19.03
N PHE A 83 5.58 -8.31 17.92
CA PHE A 83 7.02 -8.60 17.85
C PHE A 83 7.90 -7.40 18.23
N VAL A 84 7.53 -6.21 17.76
CA VAL A 84 8.25 -4.96 18.10
C VAL A 84 8.06 -4.60 19.58
N LEU A 85 6.86 -4.73 20.13
CA LEU A 85 6.57 -4.42 21.54
C LEU A 85 7.25 -5.39 22.50
N ASP A 86 7.28 -6.67 22.16
CA ASP A 86 8.01 -7.69 22.93
C ASP A 86 9.50 -7.36 22.96
N ARG A 87 10.06 -6.87 21.84
CA ARG A 87 11.49 -6.54 21.73
C ARG A 87 11.87 -5.17 22.33
N VAL A 88 11.00 -4.17 22.24
CA VAL A 88 11.31 -2.78 22.64
C VAL A 88 10.81 -2.46 24.06
N ALA A 89 9.66 -3.00 24.45
CA ALA A 89 8.98 -2.67 25.71
C ALA A 89 8.93 -3.85 26.70
N GLY A 90 9.63 -4.95 26.40
CA GLY A 90 9.62 -6.16 27.22
C GLY A 90 8.23 -6.73 27.45
N GLY A 91 7.33 -6.57 26.47
CA GLY A 91 5.95 -7.09 26.51
C GLY A 91 4.97 -6.32 27.42
N LYS A 92 5.37 -5.17 27.99
CA LYS A 92 4.50 -4.39 28.90
C LYS A 92 3.63 -3.34 28.20
N ALA A 93 3.91 -3.03 26.94
CA ALA A 93 3.16 -2.03 26.18
C ALA A 93 2.14 -2.71 25.27
N THR A 94 0.87 -2.35 25.42
CA THR A 94 -0.20 -2.68 24.46
C THR A 94 -0.33 -1.53 23.47
N MET A 95 -0.32 -1.85 22.17
CA MET A 95 -0.47 -0.87 21.10
C MET A 95 -1.78 -1.13 20.38
N ASP A 96 -2.71 -0.18 20.43
CA ASP A 96 -3.94 -0.28 19.67
C ASP A 96 -3.65 0.01 18.19
N ILE A 97 -3.81 -1.02 17.37
CA ILE A 97 -3.55 -0.95 15.93
C ILE A 97 -4.63 -0.14 15.22
N GLY A 98 -5.84 -0.07 15.77
CA GLY A 98 -6.89 0.80 15.27
C GLY A 98 -6.54 2.29 15.42
N MET A 99 -5.70 2.65 16.39
CA MET A 99 -5.18 4.02 16.51
C MET A 99 -4.09 4.33 15.49
N LEU A 100 -3.38 3.31 15.01
CA LEU A 100 -2.27 3.44 14.04
C LEU A 100 -2.71 3.33 12.59
N LEU A 101 -3.83 2.65 12.35
CA LEU A 101 -4.32 2.30 11.03
C LEU A 101 -5.67 2.99 10.78
N ASP A 102 -5.65 4.05 9.99
CA ASP A 102 -6.87 4.68 9.48
C ASP A 102 -7.15 4.18 8.06
N GLU A 103 -8.11 3.26 7.94
CA GLU A 103 -8.57 2.71 6.65
C GLU A 103 -9.83 3.41 6.13
N SER A 104 -10.29 4.49 6.77
CA SER A 104 -11.59 5.12 6.46
C SER A 104 -11.68 5.59 5.00
N ILE A 105 -10.56 6.01 4.41
CA ILE A 105 -10.48 6.40 3.00
C ILE A 105 -10.63 5.19 2.08
N VAL A 106 -10.03 4.05 2.41
CA VAL A 106 -10.14 2.82 1.61
C VAL A 106 -11.57 2.28 1.67
N ASP A 107 -12.18 2.29 2.86
CA ASP A 107 -13.58 1.89 3.03
C ASP A 107 -14.55 2.79 2.25
N GLU A 108 -14.31 4.11 2.25
CA GLU A 108 -15.08 5.08 1.46
C GLU A 108 -14.96 4.80 -0.05
N LEU A 109 -13.74 4.54 -0.54
CA LEU A 109 -13.50 4.20 -1.95
C LEU A 109 -14.15 2.88 -2.37
N GLU A 110 -14.20 1.89 -1.46
CA GLU A 110 -14.85 0.62 -1.71
C GLU A 110 -16.37 0.78 -1.78
N LYS A 111 -16.96 1.55 -0.86
CA LYS A 111 -18.40 1.90 -0.88
C LYS A 111 -18.78 2.67 -2.15
N GLU A 112 -17.90 3.54 -2.65
CA GLU A 112 -18.06 4.23 -3.94
C GLU A 112 -17.92 3.31 -5.16
N GLY A 113 -17.52 2.05 -4.97
CA GLY A 113 -17.27 1.12 -6.08
C GLY A 113 -16.04 1.46 -6.91
N PHE A 114 -15.15 2.34 -6.43
CA PHE A 114 -13.98 2.80 -7.19
C PHE A 114 -13.08 1.63 -7.61
N PHE A 115 -12.77 0.70 -6.70
CA PHE A 115 -11.93 -0.46 -7.03
C PHE A 115 -12.57 -1.39 -8.06
N LYS A 116 -13.90 -1.52 -8.04
CA LYS A 116 -14.64 -2.29 -9.05
C LYS A 116 -14.58 -1.60 -10.42
N SER A 117 -14.62 -0.26 -10.44
CA SER A 117 -14.51 0.51 -11.69
C SER A 117 -13.15 0.40 -12.35
N LEU A 118 -12.08 0.23 -11.57
CA LEU A 118 -10.72 0.00 -12.10
C LEU A 118 -10.55 -1.40 -12.66
N ALA A 119 -11.26 -2.39 -12.12
CA ALA A 119 -11.17 -3.79 -12.53
C ALA A 119 -12.08 -4.16 -13.71
N ARG A 120 -12.73 -3.18 -14.34
CA ARG A 120 -13.68 -3.37 -15.44
C ARG A 120 -13.01 -3.05 -16.77
#